data_AF-A0AAE1E8R4-F1
#
_entry.id   AF-A0AAE1E8R4-F1
#
_cell.length_a   1.000
_cell.length_b   1.000
_cell.length_c   1.000
_cell.angle_alpha   90.00
_cell.angle_beta   90.00
_cell.angle_gamma   90.00
#
_symmetry.space_group_name_H-M   'P 1'
#
loop_
_entity.id
_entity.type
_entity.pdbx_description
1 polymer ?
#
loop_
_entity_poly.entity_id
_entity_poly.type
_entity_poly.pdbx_seq_one_letter_code
_entity_poly.pdbx_strand_id
1 'polypeptide(L)'
;MLLDPVNKLLFHFAIPVVHEFERVNSLFQSSKMDPLVLNKELFLLHSSLKARIFHDDGFKKELRSCDYGCKFEMELQKYMHNVKEDKQAAEIRINDTVFRCHSMLEEAFAQVEKRLPPSMEVFKGLGALNLQKVLSQVEKACFKDLPSKFLMDDNLSGIEEQYRRIHLVDWTLEPAFKNAALPTDAELFWMGVKQPQGFKELADYALTCLVTPTSNASIE
;
A
#
# COMPACT_ATOMS: atom_id res chain seq x y z
N MET A 1 -24.18 -27.68 6.24
CA MET A 1 -23.49 -26.39 6.44
C MET A 1 -23.43 -25.51 5.18
N LEU A 2 -22.96 -26.02 4.02
CA LEU A 2 -22.85 -25.24 2.76
C LEU A 2 -24.18 -24.97 2.01
N LEU A 3 -25.28 -25.59 2.44
CA LEU A 3 -26.60 -25.46 1.80
C LEU A 3 -27.49 -24.39 2.45
N ASP A 4 -27.04 -23.76 3.53
CA ASP A 4 -27.81 -22.71 4.20
C ASP A 4 -27.77 -21.41 3.37
N PRO A 5 -28.93 -20.88 2.91
CA PRO A 5 -29.00 -19.63 2.16
C PRO A 5 -28.38 -18.44 2.91
N VAL A 6 -28.45 -18.45 4.25
CA VAL A 6 -27.91 -17.37 5.09
C VAL A 6 -26.37 -17.39 5.08
N ASN A 7 -25.76 -18.57 5.12
CA ASN A 7 -24.30 -18.70 5.01
C ASN A 7 -23.78 -18.24 3.64
N LYS A 8 -24.58 -18.33 2.57
CA LYS A 8 -24.19 -17.81 1.24
C LYS A 8 -24.03 -16.30 1.22
N LEU A 9 -24.80 -15.57 2.04
CA LEU A 9 -24.65 -14.11 2.19
C LEU A 9 -23.25 -13.77 2.67
N LEU A 10 -22.74 -14.48 3.68
CA LEU A 10 -21.38 -14.29 4.18
C LEU A 10 -20.34 -14.45 3.07
N PHE A 11 -20.48 -15.43 2.17
CA PHE A 11 -19.55 -15.61 1.05
C PHE A 11 -19.66 -14.49 0.01
N HIS A 12 -20.86 -14.00 -0.27
CA HIS A 12 -21.04 -12.86 -1.18
C HIS A 12 -20.39 -11.58 -0.67
N PHE A 13 -20.30 -11.42 0.65
CA PHE A 13 -19.54 -10.35 1.29
C PHE A 13 -18.04 -10.64 1.35
N ALA A 14 -17.65 -11.82 1.86
CA ALA A 14 -16.26 -12.13 2.20
C ALA A 14 -15.34 -12.25 0.97
N ILE A 15 -15.82 -12.83 -0.13
CA ILE A 15 -15.01 -13.06 -1.33
C ILE A 15 -14.42 -11.75 -1.89
N PRO A 16 -15.22 -10.69 -2.16
CA PRO A 16 -14.68 -9.40 -2.59
C PRO A 16 -13.62 -8.84 -1.65
N VAL A 17 -13.87 -8.86 -0.33
CA VAL A 17 -12.92 -8.35 0.68
C VAL A 17 -11.62 -9.14 0.61
N VAL A 18 -11.67 -10.48 0.57
CA VAL A 18 -10.46 -11.32 0.47
C VAL A 18 -9.69 -11.03 -0.81
N HIS A 19 -10.36 -10.91 -1.96
CA HIS A 19 -9.68 -10.58 -3.22
C HIS A 19 -8.98 -9.22 -3.19
N GLU A 20 -9.54 -8.22 -2.52
CA GLU A 20 -8.89 -6.92 -2.34
C GLU A 20 -7.57 -7.05 -1.57
N PHE A 21 -7.55 -7.86 -0.50
CA PHE A 21 -6.34 -8.16 0.26
C PHE A 21 -5.33 -8.98 -0.55
N GLU A 22 -5.78 -10.03 -1.24
CA GLU A 22 -4.90 -10.86 -2.09
C GLU A 22 -4.22 -10.03 -3.19
N ARG A 23 -4.96 -9.08 -3.78
CA ARG A 23 -4.42 -8.15 -4.77
C ARG A 23 -3.29 -7.31 -4.17
N VAL A 24 -3.51 -6.70 -3.01
CA VAL A 24 -2.48 -5.88 -2.34
C VAL A 24 -1.29 -6.74 -1.91
N ASN A 25 -1.53 -7.89 -1.28
CA ASN A 25 -0.48 -8.83 -0.86
C ASN A 25 0.38 -9.29 -2.05
N SER A 26 -0.23 -9.56 -3.19
CA SER A 26 0.49 -9.94 -4.41
C SER A 26 1.45 -8.84 -4.88
N LEU A 27 1.09 -7.56 -4.69
CA LEU A 27 1.99 -6.45 -4.99
C LEU A 27 3.19 -6.42 -4.02
N PHE A 28 2.95 -6.60 -2.73
CA PHE A 28 4.02 -6.64 -1.71
C PHE A 28 4.96 -7.86 -1.88
N GLN A 29 4.45 -8.97 -2.40
CA GLN A 29 5.28 -10.16 -2.71
C GLN A 29 6.09 -10.00 -4.01
N SER A 30 5.79 -9.01 -4.84
CA SER A 30 6.53 -8.79 -6.08
C SER A 30 7.82 -8.00 -5.81
N SER A 31 8.96 -8.60 -6.15
CA SER A 31 10.30 -8.08 -5.83
C SER A 31 10.73 -6.82 -6.60
N LYS A 32 9.82 -6.12 -7.28
CA LYS A 32 10.15 -5.04 -8.23
C LYS A 32 9.30 -3.77 -8.07
N MET A 33 8.40 -3.73 -7.09
CA MET A 33 7.45 -2.61 -6.99
C MET A 33 8.02 -1.46 -6.19
N ASP A 34 7.82 -0.24 -6.71
CA ASP A 34 8.18 1.01 -6.03
C ASP A 34 7.45 1.10 -4.67
N PRO A 35 8.17 1.31 -3.55
CA PRO A 35 7.58 1.46 -2.23
C PRO A 35 6.49 2.53 -2.13
N LEU A 36 6.56 3.59 -2.96
CA LEU A 36 5.51 4.59 -3.04
C LEU A 36 4.21 4.01 -3.61
N VAL A 37 4.31 3.15 -4.62
CA VAL A 37 3.15 2.48 -5.22
C VAL A 37 2.55 1.49 -4.23
N LEU A 38 3.38 0.69 -3.54
CA LEU A 38 2.93 -0.24 -2.50
C LEU A 38 2.15 0.49 -1.38
N ASN A 39 2.69 1.60 -0.88
CA ASN A 39 2.03 2.42 0.13
C ASN A 39 0.72 3.05 -0.36
N LYS A 40 0.68 3.55 -1.59
CA LYS A 40 -0.55 4.09 -2.18
C LYS A 40 -1.64 3.03 -2.24
N GLU A 41 -1.29 1.82 -2.68
CA GLU A 41 -2.25 0.71 -2.79
C GLU A 41 -2.75 0.26 -1.41
N LEU A 42 -1.88 0.18 -0.42
CA LEU A 42 -2.26 -0.11 0.98
C LEU A 42 -3.20 0.96 1.55
N PHE A 43 -2.94 2.25 1.25
CA PHE A 43 -3.80 3.34 1.67
C PHE A 43 -5.15 3.35 0.98
N LEU A 44 -5.20 3.03 -0.32
CA LEU A 44 -6.46 2.90 -1.04
C LEU A 44 -7.33 1.79 -0.44
N LEU A 45 -6.72 0.65 -0.07
CA LEU A 45 -7.42 -0.42 0.64
C LEU A 45 -7.95 0.07 1.99
N HIS A 46 -7.12 0.75 2.79
CA HIS A 46 -7.54 1.33 4.06
C HIS A 46 -8.71 2.31 3.92
N SER A 47 -8.60 3.27 2.99
CA SER A 47 -9.64 4.26 2.73
C SER A 47 -10.94 3.61 2.26
N SER A 48 -10.86 2.57 1.42
CA SER A 48 -12.04 1.81 1.00
C SER A 48 -12.71 1.13 2.18
N LEU A 49 -11.97 0.41 3.02
CA LEU A 49 -12.50 -0.25 4.22
C LEU A 49 -13.11 0.76 5.19
N LYS A 50 -12.42 1.89 5.43
CA LYS A 50 -12.91 2.97 6.28
C LYS A 50 -14.24 3.51 5.78
N ALA A 51 -14.36 3.80 4.49
CA ALA A 51 -15.59 4.33 3.89
C ALA A 51 -16.78 3.38 4.00
N ARG A 52 -16.56 2.06 4.15
CA ARG A 52 -17.63 1.09 4.39
C ARG A 52 -18.15 1.10 5.82
N ILE A 53 -17.29 1.41 6.81
CA ILE A 53 -17.60 1.36 8.26
C ILE A 53 -17.98 2.73 8.83
N PHE A 54 -17.36 3.80 8.35
CA PHE A 54 -17.46 5.15 8.94
C PHE A 54 -18.08 6.14 7.96
N HIS A 55 -18.77 7.12 8.51
CA HIS A 55 -19.17 8.34 7.80
C HIS A 55 -17.96 9.26 7.59
N ASP A 56 -18.10 10.24 6.70
CA ASP A 56 -17.03 11.20 6.37
C ASP A 56 -16.61 12.07 7.58
N ASP A 57 -17.52 12.24 8.55
CA ASP A 57 -17.29 12.93 9.82
C ASP A 57 -16.54 12.07 10.85
N GLY A 58 -16.25 10.81 10.53
CA GLY A 58 -15.52 9.87 11.39
C GLY A 58 -16.40 9.08 12.36
N PHE A 59 -17.71 9.30 12.41
CA PHE A 59 -18.61 8.47 13.22
C PHE A 59 -18.86 7.11 12.56
N LYS A 60 -18.98 6.04 13.38
CA LYS A 60 -19.32 4.71 12.89
C LYS A 60 -20.74 4.69 12.35
N LYS A 61 -20.93 4.05 11.20
CA LYS A 61 -22.25 3.77 10.64
C LYS A 61 -22.97 2.73 11.51
N GLU A 62 -24.29 2.79 11.49
CA GLU A 62 -25.09 1.69 12.00
C GLU A 62 -24.83 0.41 11.19
N LEU A 63 -24.96 -0.75 11.83
CA LEU A 63 -24.71 -2.07 11.23
C LEU A 63 -25.40 -2.26 9.87
N ARG A 64 -26.67 -1.86 9.75
CA ARG A 64 -27.45 -2.01 8.50
C ARG A 64 -27.13 -0.96 7.44
N SER A 65 -26.43 0.12 7.81
CA SER A 65 -26.06 1.23 6.93
C SER A 65 -24.63 1.07 6.37
N CYS A 66 -23.90 0.06 6.81
CA CYS A 66 -22.60 -0.30 6.25
C CYS A 66 -22.75 -0.90 4.84
N ASP A 67 -21.74 -0.70 3.99
CA ASP A 67 -21.73 -1.27 2.65
C ASP A 67 -21.15 -2.70 2.66
N TYR A 68 -22.02 -3.68 2.42
CA TYR A 68 -21.67 -5.10 2.30
C TYR A 68 -21.62 -5.58 0.83
N GLY A 69 -21.83 -4.67 -0.12
CA GLY A 69 -21.84 -4.95 -1.55
C GLY A 69 -23.22 -5.30 -2.11
N CYS A 70 -23.47 -4.85 -3.35
CA CYS A 70 -24.77 -5.01 -4.02
C CYS A 70 -25.25 -6.46 -4.11
N LYS A 71 -24.34 -7.43 -4.34
CA LYS A 71 -24.69 -8.84 -4.44
C LYS A 71 -25.18 -9.41 -3.10
N PHE A 72 -24.58 -8.98 -1.99
CA PHE A 72 -25.03 -9.33 -0.65
C PHE A 72 -26.45 -8.82 -0.43
N GLU A 73 -26.70 -7.55 -0.72
CA GLU A 73 -28.02 -6.92 -0.54
C GLU A 73 -29.10 -7.59 -1.39
N MET A 74 -28.80 -7.89 -2.66
CA MET A 74 -29.74 -8.56 -3.55
C MET A 74 -30.12 -9.96 -3.04
N GLU A 75 -29.14 -10.75 -2.60
CA GLU A 75 -29.41 -12.09 -2.08
C GLU A 75 -30.12 -12.04 -0.71
N LEU A 76 -29.83 -11.03 0.12
CA LEU A 76 -30.53 -10.80 1.37
C LEU A 76 -32.02 -10.52 1.13
N GLN A 77 -32.34 -9.65 0.17
CA GLN A 77 -33.72 -9.36 -0.22
C GLN A 77 -34.44 -10.60 -0.76
N LYS A 78 -33.77 -11.40 -1.59
CA LYS A 78 -34.32 -12.67 -2.08
C LYS A 78 -34.58 -13.66 -0.94
N TYR A 79 -33.69 -13.75 0.03
CA TYR A 79 -33.88 -14.61 1.20
C TYR A 79 -35.08 -14.16 2.02
N MET A 80 -35.22 -12.85 2.27
CA MET A 80 -36.36 -12.29 2.99
C MET A 80 -37.70 -12.48 2.27
N HIS A 81 -37.71 -12.40 0.95
CA HIS A 81 -38.93 -12.62 0.17
C HIS A 81 -39.37 -14.09 0.16
N ASN A 82 -38.41 -15.02 0.12
CA ASN A 82 -38.68 -16.46 -0.03
C ASN A 82 -38.71 -17.22 1.30
N VAL A 83 -38.64 -16.51 2.43
CA VAL A 83 -38.52 -17.14 3.73
C VAL A 83 -39.81 -17.89 4.09
N LYS A 84 -39.69 -19.20 4.33
CA LYS A 84 -40.82 -20.07 4.70
C LYS A 84 -40.98 -20.24 6.21
N GLU A 85 -40.00 -19.78 6.97
CA GLU A 85 -39.99 -19.87 8.42
C GLU A 85 -40.61 -18.64 9.07
N ASP A 86 -40.70 -18.68 10.40
CA ASP A 86 -41.11 -17.54 11.18
C ASP A 86 -40.21 -16.31 10.92
N LYS A 87 -40.84 -15.15 10.70
CA LYS A 87 -40.14 -13.91 10.31
C LYS A 87 -39.16 -13.45 11.38
N GLN A 88 -39.50 -13.63 12.66
CA GLN A 88 -38.64 -13.23 13.76
C GLN A 88 -37.40 -14.13 13.82
N ALA A 89 -37.57 -15.43 13.62
CA ALA A 89 -36.44 -16.37 13.52
C ALA A 89 -35.52 -16.03 12.35
N ALA A 90 -36.07 -15.66 11.19
CA ALA A 90 -35.29 -15.27 10.01
C ALA A 90 -34.48 -13.98 10.24
N GLU A 91 -35.10 -12.97 10.88
CA GLU A 91 -34.46 -11.70 11.18
C GLU A 91 -33.30 -11.86 12.18
N ILE A 92 -33.44 -12.73 13.18
CA ILE A 92 -32.35 -13.05 14.12
C ILE A 92 -31.13 -13.60 13.37
N ARG A 93 -31.33 -14.52 12.42
CA ARG A 93 -30.21 -15.13 11.66
C ARG A 93 -29.55 -14.16 10.69
N ILE A 94 -30.34 -13.27 10.08
CA ILE A 94 -29.78 -12.18 9.26
C ILE A 94 -28.93 -11.26 10.12
N ASN A 95 -29.45 -10.83 11.27
CA ASN A 95 -28.73 -9.92 12.15
C ASN A 95 -27.42 -10.56 12.62
N ASP A 96 -27.41 -11.85 12.97
CA ASP A 96 -26.19 -12.60 13.26
C ASP A 96 -25.20 -12.58 12.08
N THR A 97 -25.69 -12.81 10.86
CA THR A 97 -24.83 -12.83 9.66
C THR A 97 -24.28 -11.46 9.33
N VAL A 98 -25.10 -10.41 9.40
CA VAL A 98 -24.68 -9.01 9.21
C VAL A 98 -23.65 -8.63 10.27
N PHE A 99 -23.87 -9.01 11.53
CA PHE A 99 -22.91 -8.78 12.60
C PHE A 99 -21.57 -9.45 12.29
N ARG A 100 -21.57 -10.72 11.86
CA ARG A 100 -20.34 -11.43 11.47
C ARG A 100 -19.62 -10.77 10.29
N CYS A 101 -20.36 -10.30 9.28
CA CYS A 101 -19.78 -9.56 8.16
C CYS A 101 -19.15 -8.25 8.64
N HIS A 102 -19.85 -7.52 9.51
CA HIS A 102 -19.35 -6.29 10.11
C HIS A 102 -18.09 -6.51 10.94
N SER A 103 -18.07 -7.53 11.82
CA SER A 103 -16.88 -7.86 12.61
C SER A 103 -15.68 -8.23 11.74
N MET A 104 -15.91 -8.96 10.65
CA MET A 104 -14.85 -9.24 9.68
C MET A 104 -14.34 -7.96 9.01
N LEU A 105 -15.22 -7.01 8.68
CA LEU A 105 -14.85 -5.73 8.09
C LEU A 105 -14.06 -4.85 9.07
N GLU A 106 -14.47 -4.80 10.34
CA GLU A 106 -13.76 -4.08 11.41
C GLU A 106 -12.39 -4.68 11.67
N GLU A 107 -12.27 -6.00 11.74
CA GLU A 107 -10.98 -6.67 11.92
C GLU A 107 -10.07 -6.42 10.70
N ALA A 108 -10.61 -6.54 9.48
CA ALA A 108 -9.87 -6.23 8.26
C ALA A 108 -9.33 -4.78 8.27
N PHE A 109 -10.17 -3.81 8.65
CA PHE A 109 -9.78 -2.42 8.80
C PHE A 109 -8.66 -2.25 9.83
N ALA A 110 -8.82 -2.80 11.04
CA ALA A 110 -7.82 -2.71 12.10
C ALA A 110 -6.48 -3.37 11.70
N GLN A 111 -6.53 -4.47 10.96
CA GLN A 111 -5.33 -5.15 10.46
C GLN A 111 -4.59 -4.32 9.41
N VAL A 112 -5.29 -3.63 8.52
CA VAL A 112 -4.66 -2.71 7.56
C VAL A 112 -4.10 -1.48 8.28
N GLU A 113 -4.85 -0.93 9.25
CA GLU A 113 -4.42 0.23 10.03
C GLU A 113 -3.09 -0.02 10.76
N LYS A 114 -2.91 -1.21 11.37
CA LYS A 114 -1.64 -1.63 12.01
C LYS A 114 -0.45 -1.70 11.05
N ARG A 115 -0.71 -1.90 9.75
CA ARG A 115 0.32 -2.03 8.70
C ARG A 115 0.61 -0.72 8.00
N LEU A 116 -0.25 0.30 8.17
CA LEU A 116 0.05 1.62 7.65
C LEU A 116 1.22 2.22 8.41
N PRO A 117 2.10 2.94 7.70
CA PRO A 117 3.17 3.64 8.38
C PRO A 117 2.61 4.79 9.24
N PRO A 118 3.28 5.16 10.34
CA PRO A 118 2.85 6.25 11.22
C PRO A 118 2.77 7.62 10.53
N SER A 119 3.53 7.81 9.44
CA SER A 119 3.52 9.04 8.65
C SER A 119 3.72 8.73 7.16
N MET A 120 2.76 9.13 6.34
CA MET A 120 2.89 9.07 4.88
C MET A 120 3.94 10.01 4.31
N GLU A 121 4.30 11.07 5.05
CA GLU A 121 5.27 12.06 4.58
C GLU A 121 6.68 11.47 4.45
N VAL A 122 6.98 10.36 5.13
CA VAL A 122 8.28 9.65 5.00
C VAL A 122 8.44 8.99 3.62
N PHE A 123 7.34 8.56 2.98
CA PHE A 123 7.36 7.93 1.66
C PHE A 123 7.18 8.92 0.51
N LYS A 124 6.72 10.12 0.83
CA LYS A 124 6.47 11.16 -0.14
C LYS A 124 7.80 11.62 -0.74
N GLY A 125 7.95 11.37 -2.04
CA GLY A 125 9.18 11.68 -2.76
C GLY A 125 10.13 10.50 -2.92
N LEU A 126 9.90 9.32 -2.31
CA LEU A 126 10.78 8.14 -2.52
C LEU A 126 10.88 7.73 -3.99
N GLY A 127 9.78 7.83 -4.74
CA GLY A 127 9.80 7.57 -6.18
C GLY A 127 10.72 8.52 -6.96
N ALA A 128 11.12 9.68 -6.41
CA ALA A 128 12.11 10.57 -7.00
C ALA A 128 13.53 10.00 -6.95
N LEU A 129 13.79 9.00 -6.09
CA LEU A 129 15.05 8.27 -5.99
C LEU A 129 15.10 7.05 -6.93
N ASN A 130 14.07 6.80 -7.73
CA ASN A 130 14.12 5.78 -8.77
C ASN A 130 15.11 6.18 -9.87
N LEU A 131 15.95 5.24 -10.31
CA LEU A 131 16.89 5.37 -11.43
C LEU A 131 16.33 6.19 -12.60
N GLN A 132 15.13 5.83 -13.08
CA GLN A 132 14.54 6.46 -14.27
C GLN A 132 14.34 7.97 -14.07
N LYS A 133 13.92 8.38 -12.86
CA LYS A 133 13.69 9.79 -12.56
C LYS A 133 14.99 10.52 -12.23
N VAL A 134 15.89 9.89 -11.47
CA VAL A 134 17.16 10.49 -11.04
C VAL A 134 18.08 10.80 -12.21
N LEU A 135 18.09 9.93 -13.23
CA LEU A 135 18.89 10.09 -14.43
C LEU A 135 18.16 10.85 -15.55
N SER A 136 16.85 11.04 -15.44
CA SER A 136 16.10 11.82 -16.43
C SER A 136 16.52 13.29 -16.40
N GLN A 137 16.65 13.92 -17.58
CA GLN A 137 16.84 15.37 -17.66
C GLN A 137 15.54 16.14 -17.54
N VAL A 138 14.39 15.47 -17.71
CA VAL A 138 13.07 16.09 -17.79
C VAL A 138 12.22 15.79 -16.55
N GLU A 139 12.28 14.55 -16.05
CA GLU A 139 11.42 14.06 -14.96
C GLU A 139 12.09 14.13 -13.58
N LYS A 140 13.36 14.53 -13.53
CA LYS A 140 14.11 14.61 -12.28
C LYS A 140 13.52 15.65 -11.35
N ALA A 141 13.22 15.21 -10.13
CA ALA A 141 12.69 16.08 -9.10
C ALA A 141 13.71 17.14 -8.69
N CYS A 142 13.23 18.32 -8.28
CA CYS A 142 14.09 19.32 -7.66
C CYS A 142 14.66 18.75 -6.36
N PHE A 143 15.90 19.12 -6.01
CA PHE A 143 16.54 18.66 -4.78
C PHE A 143 15.69 18.93 -3.52
N LYS A 144 15.02 20.09 -3.49
CA LYS A 144 14.11 20.48 -2.40
C LYS A 144 12.88 19.59 -2.26
N ASP A 145 12.56 18.77 -3.26
CA ASP A 145 11.38 17.90 -3.28
C ASP A 145 11.74 16.44 -2.96
N LEU A 146 13.02 16.17 -2.63
CA LEU A 146 13.47 14.86 -2.18
C LEU A 146 12.91 14.50 -0.79
N PRO A 147 12.69 13.20 -0.53
CA PRO A 147 12.07 12.70 0.70
C PRO A 147 12.96 12.90 1.93
N SER A 148 12.38 12.74 3.13
CA SER A 148 13.13 12.55 4.39
C SER A 148 14.32 13.49 4.58
N LYS A 149 14.11 14.81 4.41
CA LYS A 149 15.16 15.84 4.49
C LYS A 149 15.96 15.82 5.80
N PHE A 150 15.34 15.39 6.90
CA PHE A 150 15.99 15.21 8.20
C PHE A 150 17.14 14.19 8.16
N LEU A 151 17.21 13.33 7.14
CA LEU A 151 18.34 12.41 6.90
C LEU A 151 19.53 13.08 6.21
N MET A 152 19.41 14.34 5.80
CA MET A 152 20.44 15.08 5.08
C MET A 152 21.28 15.99 5.98
N ASP A 153 20.90 16.19 7.24
CA ASP A 153 21.26 17.37 8.05
C ASP A 153 22.77 17.68 8.09
N ASP A 154 23.64 16.69 8.23
CA ASP A 154 25.10 16.94 8.31
C ASP A 154 25.80 16.99 6.94
N ASN A 155 25.16 16.53 5.86
CA ASN A 155 25.78 16.36 4.53
C ASN A 155 25.01 17.05 3.39
N LEU A 156 24.07 17.95 3.70
CA LEU A 156 23.13 18.53 2.73
C LEU A 156 23.81 19.11 1.49
N SER A 157 24.89 19.88 1.68
CA SER A 157 25.64 20.48 0.58
C SER A 157 26.27 19.44 -0.35
N GLY A 158 26.85 18.37 0.21
CA GLY A 158 27.50 17.33 -0.57
C GLY A 158 26.49 16.43 -1.28
N ILE A 159 25.38 16.09 -0.61
CA ILE A 159 24.26 15.37 -1.22
C ILE A 159 23.68 16.20 -2.39
N GLU A 160 23.49 17.51 -2.22
CA GLU A 160 22.97 18.37 -3.28
C GLU A 160 23.91 18.43 -4.50
N GLU A 161 25.21 18.61 -4.28
CA GLU A 161 26.19 18.64 -5.35
C GLU A 161 26.20 17.32 -6.14
N GLN A 162 26.24 16.20 -5.42
CA GLN A 162 26.20 14.85 -5.98
C GLN A 162 24.90 14.62 -6.74
N TYR A 163 23.76 15.03 -6.18
CA TYR A 163 22.45 14.89 -6.82
C TYR A 163 22.39 15.69 -8.11
N ARG A 164 22.95 16.91 -8.15
CA ARG A 164 23.00 17.70 -9.40
C ARG A 164 23.83 17.01 -10.47
N ARG A 165 24.97 16.40 -10.10
CA ARG A 165 25.93 15.81 -11.06
C ARG A 165 25.62 14.38 -11.51
N ILE A 166 24.78 13.63 -10.79
CA ILE A 166 24.55 12.20 -11.03
C ILE A 166 24.12 11.87 -12.48
N HIS A 167 23.31 12.72 -13.12
CA HIS A 167 22.82 12.52 -14.47
C HIS A 167 23.88 12.79 -15.57
N LEU A 168 25.02 13.36 -15.21
CA LEU A 168 26.13 13.65 -16.12
C LEU A 168 27.07 12.44 -16.31
N VAL A 169 26.94 11.43 -15.45
CA VAL A 169 27.75 10.22 -15.49
C VAL A 169 27.07 9.21 -16.40
N ASP A 170 27.84 8.62 -17.31
CA ASP A 170 27.38 7.45 -18.06
C ASP A 170 27.53 6.19 -17.20
N TRP A 171 26.49 5.91 -16.43
CA TRP A 171 26.44 4.77 -15.51
C TRP A 171 26.59 3.41 -16.21
N THR A 172 26.40 3.32 -17.53
CA THR A 172 26.59 2.06 -18.27
C THR A 172 28.06 1.68 -18.43
N LEU A 173 28.98 2.64 -18.30
CA LEU A 173 30.42 2.45 -18.44
C LEU A 173 31.14 2.26 -17.10
N GLU A 174 30.46 2.56 -16.00
CA GLU A 174 31.03 2.48 -14.66
C GLU A 174 31.33 1.03 -14.24
N PRO A 175 32.47 0.75 -13.57
CA PRO A 175 32.87 -0.61 -13.18
C PRO A 175 31.79 -1.37 -12.40
N ALA A 176 31.00 -0.67 -11.59
CA ALA A 176 29.91 -1.23 -10.82
C ALA A 176 28.78 -1.84 -11.68
N PHE A 177 28.67 -1.41 -12.94
CA PHE A 177 27.61 -1.81 -13.88
C PHE A 177 28.14 -2.38 -15.20
N LYS A 178 29.46 -2.40 -15.41
CA LYS A 178 30.16 -2.67 -16.69
C LYS A 178 29.83 -4.00 -17.38
N ASN A 179 29.16 -4.93 -16.71
CA ASN A 179 28.79 -6.25 -17.22
C ASN A 179 27.29 -6.57 -17.12
N ALA A 180 26.45 -5.60 -16.77
CA ALA A 180 25.01 -5.79 -16.61
C ALA A 180 24.26 -4.56 -17.13
N ALA A 181 23.03 -4.77 -17.60
CA ALA A 181 22.11 -3.65 -17.78
C ALA A 181 21.88 -2.95 -16.43
N LEU A 182 21.63 -1.64 -16.46
CA LEU A 182 21.32 -0.91 -15.23
C LEU A 182 20.15 -1.59 -14.51
N PRO A 183 20.29 -1.85 -13.18
CA PRO A 183 19.25 -2.55 -12.44
C PRO A 183 17.97 -1.71 -12.43
N THR A 184 16.83 -2.37 -12.62
CA THR A 184 15.51 -1.74 -12.44
C THR A 184 15.18 -1.53 -10.96
N ASP A 185 15.86 -2.27 -10.09
CA ASP A 185 15.76 -2.17 -8.64
C ASP A 185 16.56 -0.95 -8.14
N ALA A 186 15.88 -0.08 -7.41
CA ALA A 186 16.48 1.17 -6.92
C ALA A 186 17.59 0.90 -5.89
N GLU A 187 17.44 -0.10 -5.01
CA GLU A 187 18.44 -0.43 -4.00
C GLU A 187 19.72 -0.96 -4.65
N LEU A 188 19.59 -1.89 -5.60
CA LEU A 188 20.74 -2.40 -6.37
C LEU A 188 21.46 -1.27 -7.13
N PHE A 189 20.72 -0.33 -7.70
CA PHE A 189 21.31 0.83 -8.37
C PHE A 189 22.11 1.67 -7.37
N TRP A 190 21.52 2.08 -6.25
CA TRP A 190 22.20 2.93 -5.28
C TRP A 190 23.38 2.25 -4.59
N MET A 191 23.34 0.92 -4.40
CA MET A 191 24.51 0.15 -3.98
C MET A 191 25.66 0.23 -4.98
N GLY A 192 25.36 0.21 -6.28
CA GLY A 192 26.36 0.40 -7.33
C GLY A 192 26.91 1.82 -7.36
N VAL A 193 26.05 2.84 -7.23
CA VAL A 193 26.43 4.28 -7.15
C VAL A 193 27.31 4.60 -5.94
N LYS A 194 27.18 3.84 -4.86
CA LYS A 194 28.03 3.97 -3.66
C LYS A 194 29.50 3.58 -3.90
N GLN A 195 29.79 2.73 -4.88
CA GLN A 195 31.16 2.26 -5.17
C GLN A 195 32.07 3.30 -5.85
N PRO A 196 31.62 4.09 -6.85
CA PRO A 196 32.44 5.14 -7.43
C PRO A 196 32.81 6.25 -6.44
N GLN A 197 34.03 6.76 -6.59
CA GLN A 197 34.51 7.91 -5.81
C GLN A 197 33.70 9.16 -6.18
N GLY A 198 32.92 9.67 -5.23
CA GLY A 198 32.26 10.98 -5.37
C GLY A 198 30.73 10.99 -5.29
N PHE A 199 30.04 9.85 -5.14
CA PHE A 199 28.57 9.81 -4.95
C PHE A 199 28.13 9.13 -3.64
N LYS A 200 29.07 8.93 -2.72
CA LYS A 200 28.85 8.16 -1.50
C LYS A 200 27.74 8.74 -0.63
N GLU A 201 27.74 10.05 -0.38
CA GLU A 201 26.78 10.68 0.52
C GLU A 201 25.36 10.61 -0.04
N LEU A 202 25.21 10.85 -1.35
CA LEU A 202 23.93 10.71 -2.03
C LEU A 202 23.44 9.26 -2.02
N ALA A 203 24.33 8.30 -2.29
CA ALA A 203 23.99 6.89 -2.26
C ALA A 203 23.59 6.43 -0.85
N ASP A 204 24.33 6.85 0.19
CA ASP A 204 24.03 6.54 1.58
C ASP A 204 22.68 7.15 2.00
N TYR A 205 22.41 8.40 1.63
CA TYR A 205 21.11 9.04 1.84
C TYR A 205 19.98 8.28 1.14
N ALA A 206 20.15 7.95 -0.15
CA ALA A 206 19.12 7.28 -0.93
C ALA A 206 18.83 5.86 -0.42
N LEU A 207 19.87 5.09 -0.09
CA LEU A 207 19.73 3.77 0.52
C LEU A 207 19.05 3.86 1.89
N THR A 208 19.42 4.84 2.72
CA THR A 208 18.75 5.05 4.02
C THR A 208 17.26 5.34 3.83
N CYS A 209 16.90 6.15 2.83
CA CYS A 209 15.50 6.41 2.50
C CYS A 209 14.76 5.15 2.03
N LEU A 210 15.38 4.34 1.17
CA LEU A 210 14.75 3.15 0.56
C LEU A 210 14.63 1.97 1.52
N VAL A 211 15.63 1.78 2.39
CA VAL A 211 15.68 0.68 3.38
C VAL A 211 14.89 1.03 4.65
N THR A 212 14.43 2.29 4.80
CA THR A 212 13.52 2.66 5.88
C THR A 212 12.21 1.86 5.73
N PRO A 213 11.84 0.98 6.67
CA PRO A 213 10.74 0.06 6.48
C PRO A 213 9.44 0.81 6.22
N THR A 214 8.82 0.47 5.08
CA THR A 214 7.63 1.16 4.58
C THR A 214 6.33 0.69 5.20
N SER A 215 6.37 -0.45 5.87
CA SER A 215 5.28 -1.04 6.60
C SER A 215 5.86 -2.01 7.63
N ASN A 216 5.15 -2.21 8.74
CA ASN A 216 5.43 -3.32 9.65
C ASN A 216 5.16 -4.69 8.99
N ALA A 217 4.41 -4.72 7.88
CA ALA A 217 4.13 -5.94 7.11
C ALA A 217 5.37 -6.50 6.38
N SER A 218 6.43 -5.72 6.19
CA SER A 218 7.68 -6.21 5.60
C SER A 218 8.47 -7.16 6.53
N ILE A 219 8.04 -7.28 7.80
CA ILE A 219 8.69 -8.07 8.86
C ILE A 219 7.87 -9.34 9.21
N GLU A 220 6.63 -9.47 8.71
CA GLU A 220 5.76 -10.65 8.94
C GLU A 220 5.88 -11.68 7.80
#